data_AF-A0A2D5QRA3-F1
#
_entry.id   AF-A0A2D5QRA3-F1
#
_cell.length_a   1.000
_cell.length_b   1.000
_cell.length_c   1.000
_cell.angle_alpha   90.00
_cell.angle_beta   90.00
_cell.angle_gamma   90.00
#
_symmetry.space_group_name_H-M   'P 1'
#
loop_
_entity.id
_entity.type
_entity.pdbx_description
1 polymer ?
#
loop_
_entity_poly.entity_id
_entity_poly.type
_entity_poly.pdbx_seq_one_letter_code
_entity_poly.pdbx_strand_id
1 'polypeptide(L)'
;MFELFPDNHRFFYRSLISLALLCSGFSLSACQSNTQKYTGNRYVMPVLSKGIPNRCQPQQKSKSWAVIAGINFYQDKRIPDLKGAVNDAWNFYHYLVSPDGARFEPDQVRMLLNEQATRAGVEDALGQFLTAACPQDKVVIYFAGHGAPEPDRPEEAFLLMHDTNLDSMVSSAVSMSQLPKFLQWRTGQAAELLMLIDACHSGNIRFPNQRGVSAGTLDNVELGLLEKTRSTSIQATLKKMVKSQNGWGAISAAASNQTAGESGGICKLAGKDYNGGLFTCALLESFDGKADQNQDQALSLDELFTHVSGRLVSMQGLKQIPQRSGNMSGKQRLFPTIKQKLALPQVPLRYLQETHPQPYRPWLYGSLTLSGVALASSIAMNFIANQSARDVNQYTASAATELAGPQGYMSLNQRYEEDRSMAMQLYISTAILSAITSGIFTMDLLHKPEGEAEVYRRAPAIILERRIP
;
A
#
# COMPACT_ATOMS: atom_id res chain seq x y z
N MET A 1 -6.01 -39.49 25.41
CA MET A 1 -4.75 -39.02 26.03
C MET A 1 -4.89 -38.61 27.52
N PHE A 2 -6.09 -38.62 28.12
CA PHE A 2 -6.34 -38.18 29.51
C PHE A 2 -6.53 -39.31 30.55
N GLU A 3 -6.34 -40.57 30.14
CA GLU A 3 -6.46 -41.74 31.04
C GLU A 3 -5.10 -42.26 31.56
N LEU A 4 -3.98 -41.61 31.19
CA LEU A 4 -2.63 -42.05 31.55
C LEU A 4 -2.03 -41.34 32.78
N PHE A 5 -2.79 -40.50 33.49
CA PHE A 5 -2.27 -39.74 34.63
C PHE A 5 -3.10 -39.96 35.91
N PRO A 6 -2.45 -40.19 37.07
CA PRO A 6 -3.14 -40.43 38.34
C PRO A 6 -3.99 -39.24 38.81
N ASP A 7 -5.10 -39.54 39.50
CA ASP A 7 -6.21 -38.61 39.76
C ASP A 7 -5.83 -37.32 40.49
N ASN A 8 -4.76 -37.32 41.30
CA ASN A 8 -4.31 -36.14 42.04
C ASN A 8 -3.76 -35.00 41.15
N HIS A 9 -3.38 -35.29 39.89
CA HIS A 9 -2.84 -34.28 38.97
C HIS A 9 -3.86 -33.73 37.96
N ARG A 10 -5.08 -34.31 37.91
CA ARG A 10 -6.14 -33.86 37.00
C ARG A 10 -6.65 -32.46 37.33
N PHE A 11 -6.65 -32.07 38.60
CA PHE A 11 -7.07 -30.73 39.02
C PHE A 11 -6.05 -29.66 38.61
N PHE A 12 -4.75 -29.93 38.77
CA PHE A 12 -3.68 -28.98 38.45
C PHE A 12 -3.55 -28.74 36.94
N TYR A 13 -3.64 -29.80 36.13
CA TYR A 13 -3.66 -29.68 34.66
C TYR A 13 -4.92 -28.98 34.14
N ARG A 14 -6.08 -29.20 34.77
CA ARG A 14 -7.31 -28.45 34.44
C ARG A 14 -7.14 -26.96 34.75
N SER A 15 -6.55 -26.60 35.90
CA SER A 15 -6.28 -25.20 36.27
C SER A 15 -5.26 -24.52 35.35
N LEU A 16 -4.20 -25.22 34.92
CA LEU A 16 -3.22 -24.71 33.94
C LEU A 16 -3.83 -24.49 32.55
N ILE A 17 -4.69 -25.40 32.10
CA ILE A 17 -5.43 -25.25 30.83
C ILE A 17 -6.46 -24.12 30.95
N SER A 18 -7.16 -23.98 32.08
CA SER A 18 -8.07 -22.85 32.33
C SER A 18 -7.34 -21.51 32.37
N LEU A 19 -6.13 -21.45 32.95
CA LEU A 19 -5.30 -20.25 32.96
C LEU A 19 -4.77 -19.91 31.56
N ALA A 20 -4.35 -20.92 30.77
CA ALA A 20 -3.95 -20.75 29.38
C ALA A 20 -5.13 -20.28 28.49
N LEU A 21 -6.33 -20.81 28.73
CA LEU A 21 -7.56 -20.36 28.05
C LEU A 21 -7.94 -18.92 28.47
N LEU A 22 -7.81 -18.56 29.75
CA LEU A 22 -8.03 -17.19 30.24
C LEU A 22 -7.01 -16.19 29.64
N CYS A 23 -5.73 -16.57 29.53
CA CYS A 23 -4.70 -15.76 28.87
C CYS A 23 -4.94 -15.63 27.35
N SER A 24 -5.47 -16.67 26.69
CA SER A 24 -5.87 -16.58 25.29
C SER A 24 -7.11 -15.67 25.08
N GLY A 25 -8.02 -15.63 26.07
CA GLY A 25 -9.18 -14.72 26.08
C GLY A 25 -8.82 -13.25 26.30
N PHE A 26 -7.84 -12.95 27.17
CA PHE A 26 -7.36 -11.57 27.36
C PHE A 26 -6.64 -11.01 26.13
N SER A 27 -5.98 -11.87 25.35
CA SER A 27 -5.34 -11.50 24.08
C SER A 27 -6.37 -11.09 23.01
N LEU A 28 -7.57 -11.68 23.04
CA LEU A 28 -8.71 -11.29 22.20
C LEU A 28 -9.38 -9.99 22.66
N SER A 29 -9.43 -9.71 23.96
CA SER A 29 -9.98 -8.46 24.51
C SER A 29 -9.08 -7.24 24.28
N ALA A 30 -7.75 -7.42 24.18
CA ALA A 30 -6.83 -6.39 23.70
C ALA A 30 -7.00 -6.07 22.20
N CYS A 31 -7.81 -6.87 21.49
CA CYS A 31 -8.22 -6.65 20.11
C CYS A 31 -9.58 -5.95 19.98
N GLN A 32 -10.12 -5.36 21.06
CA GLN A 32 -11.04 -4.24 20.91
C GLN A 32 -10.22 -3.03 20.46
N SER A 33 -9.99 -2.95 19.15
CA SER A 33 -9.64 -1.70 18.51
C SER A 33 -10.58 -0.64 19.05
N ASN A 34 -10.00 0.35 19.71
CA ASN A 34 -10.69 1.55 20.14
C ASN A 34 -11.20 2.24 18.88
N THR A 35 -12.37 1.85 18.39
CA THR A 35 -13.06 2.55 17.30
C THR A 35 -13.54 3.85 17.91
N GLN A 36 -12.63 4.82 18.02
CA GLN A 36 -13.02 6.21 18.12
C GLN A 36 -13.95 6.46 16.93
N LYS A 37 -15.23 6.65 17.23
CA LYS A 37 -16.18 7.23 16.30
C LYS A 37 -15.67 8.62 15.97
N TYR A 38 -14.89 8.73 14.91
CA TYR A 38 -14.59 9.99 14.25
C TYR A 38 -15.89 10.50 13.63
N THR A 39 -16.64 11.24 14.42
CA THR A 39 -17.76 12.07 13.96
C THR A 39 -17.20 13.41 13.52
N GLY A 40 -17.06 13.62 12.21
CA GLY A 40 -16.70 14.93 11.64
C GLY A 40 -16.29 14.83 10.17
N ASN A 41 -17.21 15.18 9.27
CA ASN A 41 -17.13 15.18 7.79
C ASN A 41 -16.80 13.83 7.12
N ARG A 42 -17.81 13.26 6.43
CA ARG A 42 -17.73 12.01 5.66
C ARG A 42 -16.73 12.14 4.50
N TYR A 43 -15.46 11.87 4.76
CA TYR A 43 -14.52 11.55 3.70
C TYR A 43 -14.82 10.16 3.17
N VAL A 44 -15.01 10.06 1.85
CA VAL A 44 -15.22 8.77 1.18
C VAL A 44 -13.86 8.11 1.06
N MET A 45 -13.59 7.10 1.89
CA MET A 45 -12.38 6.31 1.73
C MET A 45 -12.47 5.46 0.45
N PRO A 46 -11.34 5.19 -0.23
CA PRO A 46 -11.28 4.25 -1.33
C PRO A 46 -11.88 2.91 -0.94
N VAL A 47 -12.83 2.43 -1.74
CA VAL A 47 -13.38 1.10 -1.54
C VAL A 47 -12.30 0.09 -1.91
N LEU A 48 -11.75 -0.60 -0.91
CA LEU A 48 -10.96 -1.81 -1.10
C LEU A 48 -11.92 -2.88 -1.65
N SER A 49 -12.18 -2.87 -2.96
CA SER A 49 -13.12 -3.80 -3.58
C SER A 49 -12.59 -5.22 -3.38
N LYS A 50 -13.36 -6.05 -2.68
CA LYS A 50 -13.06 -7.48 -2.50
C LYS A 50 -13.59 -8.35 -3.66
N GLY A 51 -14.06 -7.76 -4.76
CA GLY A 51 -14.64 -8.51 -5.87
C GLY A 51 -14.43 -7.86 -7.24
N ILE A 52 -14.42 -8.71 -8.27
CA ILE A 52 -14.46 -8.29 -9.68
C ILE A 52 -15.82 -7.62 -9.92
N PRO A 53 -15.88 -6.36 -10.40
CA PRO A 53 -17.14 -5.70 -10.65
C PRO A 53 -17.94 -6.45 -11.73
N ASN A 54 -19.27 -6.41 -11.63
CA ASN A 54 -20.14 -7.05 -12.62
C ASN A 54 -19.86 -6.47 -14.01
N ARG A 55 -19.77 -7.34 -15.02
CA ARG A 55 -19.55 -6.95 -16.42
C ARG A 55 -20.67 -6.03 -16.91
N CYS A 56 -20.35 -5.22 -17.92
CA CYS A 56 -21.30 -4.31 -18.57
C CYS A 56 -22.63 -4.99 -18.92
N GLN A 57 -23.75 -4.32 -18.65
CA GLN A 57 -25.10 -4.77 -19.02
C GLN A 57 -25.77 -3.83 -20.05
N PRO A 58 -26.47 -4.35 -21.09
CA PRO A 58 -26.89 -3.58 -22.27
C PRO A 58 -27.93 -2.46 -22.08
N GLN A 59 -28.40 -2.18 -20.87
CA GLN A 59 -29.44 -1.17 -20.59
C GLN A 59 -29.11 -0.26 -19.39
N GLN A 60 -27.86 -0.24 -18.96
CA GLN A 60 -27.45 0.54 -17.81
C GLN A 60 -27.24 2.03 -18.17
N LYS A 61 -27.66 2.94 -17.29
CA LYS A 61 -27.33 4.37 -17.39
C LYS A 61 -25.80 4.55 -17.47
N SER A 62 -25.35 5.53 -18.25
CA SER A 62 -23.93 5.90 -18.37
C SER A 62 -23.31 6.13 -16.99
N LYS A 63 -22.15 5.52 -16.76
CA LYS A 63 -21.33 5.60 -15.55
C LYS A 63 -19.99 6.25 -15.83
N SER A 64 -19.29 6.61 -14.77
CA SER A 64 -17.96 7.21 -14.82
C SER A 64 -16.98 6.36 -14.03
N TRP A 65 -16.02 5.76 -14.73
CA TRP A 65 -14.99 4.91 -14.16
C TRP A 65 -13.67 5.66 -14.10
N ALA A 66 -12.87 5.41 -13.05
CA ALA A 66 -11.53 5.95 -12.98
C ALA A 66 -10.50 4.98 -12.41
N VAL A 67 -9.28 5.05 -12.95
CA VAL A 67 -8.09 4.44 -12.36
C VAL A 67 -7.09 5.55 -12.08
N ILE A 68 -6.65 5.65 -10.84
CA ILE A 68 -5.78 6.71 -10.32
C ILE A 68 -4.57 6.04 -9.71
N ALA A 69 -3.37 6.42 -10.14
CA ALA A 69 -2.13 5.94 -9.56
C ALA A 69 -1.25 7.11 -9.11
N GLY A 70 -0.70 7.02 -7.90
CA GLY A 70 0.23 8.01 -7.34
C GLY A 70 1.39 7.33 -6.61
N ILE A 71 2.61 7.58 -7.05
CA ILE A 71 3.79 6.87 -6.55
C ILE A 71 4.83 7.86 -6.03
N ASN A 72 4.99 7.88 -4.71
CA ASN A 72 6.09 8.58 -4.04
C ASN A 72 7.31 7.67 -3.94
N PHE A 73 7.12 6.42 -3.48
CA PHE A 73 8.23 5.53 -3.16
C PHE A 73 8.45 4.46 -4.21
N TYR A 74 9.72 4.21 -4.56
CA TYR A 74 10.11 3.19 -5.54
C TYR A 74 11.01 2.12 -4.89
N GLN A 75 10.82 0.85 -5.28
CA GLN A 75 11.64 -0.26 -4.79
C GLN A 75 13.07 -0.17 -5.31
N ASP A 76 13.23 0.20 -6.58
CA ASP A 76 14.53 0.44 -7.19
C ASP A 76 15.07 1.80 -6.75
N LYS A 77 16.07 1.79 -5.86
CA LYS A 77 16.66 3.01 -5.27
C LYS A 77 17.42 3.89 -6.26
N ARG A 78 17.59 3.45 -7.51
CA ARG A 78 18.08 4.30 -8.61
C ARG A 78 17.01 5.29 -9.09
N ILE A 79 15.74 5.02 -8.79
CA ILE A 79 14.62 5.92 -9.04
C ILE A 79 14.44 6.80 -7.78
N PRO A 80 14.61 8.12 -7.87
CA PRO A 80 14.45 9.00 -6.71
C PRO A 80 13.00 9.03 -6.22
N ASP A 81 12.79 8.98 -4.91
CA ASP A 81 11.46 9.12 -4.35
C ASP A 81 10.90 10.54 -4.55
N LEU A 82 9.58 10.61 -4.74
CA LEU A 82 8.80 11.84 -4.85
C LEU A 82 8.09 12.13 -3.52
N LYS A 83 7.64 13.38 -3.34
CA LYS A 83 6.87 13.80 -2.16
C LYS A 83 5.43 14.14 -2.53
N GLY A 84 5.20 14.60 -3.75
CA GLY A 84 3.91 15.12 -4.21
C GLY A 84 2.94 14.12 -4.84
N ALA A 85 3.42 13.07 -5.51
CA ALA A 85 2.59 12.24 -6.38
C ALA A 85 1.43 11.50 -5.68
N VAL A 86 1.65 11.03 -4.45
CA VAL A 86 0.58 10.46 -3.62
C VAL A 86 -0.46 11.52 -3.26
N ASN A 87 -0.02 12.74 -2.91
CA ASN A 87 -0.92 13.84 -2.60
C ASN A 87 -1.73 14.26 -3.84
N ASP A 88 -1.11 14.22 -5.02
CA ASP A 88 -1.77 14.52 -6.30
C ASP A 88 -2.90 13.53 -6.58
N ALA A 89 -2.60 12.23 -6.55
CA ALA A 89 -3.58 11.16 -6.73
C ALA A 89 -4.70 11.18 -5.69
N TRP A 90 -4.36 11.38 -4.42
CA TRP A 90 -5.33 11.46 -3.32
C TRP A 90 -6.32 12.61 -3.51
N ASN A 91 -5.81 13.80 -3.83
CA ASN A 91 -6.64 14.97 -4.03
C ASN A 91 -7.53 14.84 -5.27
N PHE A 92 -7.00 14.29 -6.36
CA PHE A 92 -7.80 14.03 -7.56
C PHE A 92 -8.89 12.97 -7.31
N TYR A 93 -8.59 11.89 -6.57
CA TYR A 93 -9.60 10.92 -6.14
C TYR A 93 -10.75 11.60 -5.38
N HIS A 94 -10.42 12.43 -4.39
CA HIS A 94 -11.42 13.10 -3.58
C HIS A 94 -12.22 14.15 -4.35
N TYR A 95 -11.63 14.78 -5.37
CA TYR A 95 -12.39 15.58 -6.33
C TYR A 95 -13.40 14.72 -7.11
N LEU A 96 -12.96 13.57 -7.63
CA LEU A 96 -13.82 12.73 -8.46
C LEU A 96 -15.04 12.21 -7.71
N VAL A 97 -14.86 11.72 -6.48
CA VAL A 97 -15.95 11.10 -5.70
C VAL A 97 -16.77 12.10 -4.86
N SER A 98 -16.37 13.38 -4.83
CA SER A 98 -17.06 14.39 -4.04
C SER A 98 -18.46 14.68 -4.62
N PRO A 99 -19.51 14.81 -3.78
CA PRO A 99 -20.82 15.32 -4.19
C PRO A 99 -20.75 16.72 -4.80
N ASP A 100 -19.77 17.52 -4.38
CA ASP A 100 -19.54 18.86 -4.92
C ASP A 100 -18.58 18.84 -6.11
N GLY A 101 -17.90 17.73 -6.38
CA GLY A 101 -16.98 17.55 -7.50
C GLY A 101 -17.58 16.78 -8.67
N ALA A 102 -16.85 15.80 -9.21
CA ALA A 102 -17.27 15.09 -10.42
C ALA A 102 -18.35 14.02 -10.19
N ARG A 103 -18.69 13.70 -8.93
CA ARG A 103 -19.74 12.76 -8.52
C ARG A 103 -19.59 11.35 -9.11
N PHE A 104 -18.35 10.86 -9.20
CA PHE A 104 -18.08 9.46 -9.51
C PHE A 104 -18.51 8.61 -8.32
N GLU A 105 -19.11 7.45 -8.59
CA GLU A 105 -19.42 6.52 -7.50
C GLU A 105 -18.10 5.95 -6.95
N PRO A 106 -17.93 5.86 -5.62
CA PRO A 106 -16.65 5.44 -5.02
C PRO A 106 -16.21 4.02 -5.40
N ASP A 107 -17.17 3.14 -5.73
CA ASP A 107 -16.90 1.79 -6.22
C ASP A 107 -16.44 1.75 -7.69
N GLN A 108 -16.62 2.85 -8.44
CA GLN A 108 -16.18 3.05 -9.82
C GLN A 108 -14.83 3.78 -9.92
N VAL A 109 -14.19 4.06 -8.79
CA VAL A 109 -12.85 4.66 -8.76
C VAL A 109 -11.85 3.72 -8.07
N ARG A 110 -10.81 3.32 -8.79
CA ARG A 110 -9.68 2.52 -8.27
C ARG A 110 -8.49 3.43 -8.05
N MET A 111 -8.10 3.64 -6.80
CA MET A 111 -6.88 4.39 -6.46
C MET A 111 -5.79 3.44 -5.97
N LEU A 112 -4.59 3.57 -6.55
CA LEU A 112 -3.40 2.79 -6.23
C LEU A 112 -2.31 3.77 -5.77
N LEU A 113 -1.85 3.62 -4.52
CA LEU A 113 -0.80 4.46 -3.94
C LEU A 113 0.42 3.61 -3.60
N ASN A 114 1.62 4.12 -3.91
CA ASN A 114 2.92 3.51 -3.56
C ASN A 114 2.93 1.98 -3.82
N GLU A 115 3.02 1.16 -2.77
CA GLU A 115 3.14 -0.30 -2.81
C GLU A 115 1.98 -0.99 -3.54
N GLN A 116 0.85 -0.30 -3.71
CA GLN A 116 -0.30 -0.79 -4.48
C GLN A 116 -0.16 -0.53 -5.98
N ALA A 117 0.58 0.52 -6.36
CA ALA A 117 0.81 0.93 -7.74
C ALA A 117 2.00 0.18 -8.36
N THR A 118 1.98 -1.15 -8.23
CA THR A 118 2.89 -2.06 -8.93
C THR A 118 2.45 -2.26 -10.38
N ARG A 119 3.32 -2.80 -11.23
CA ARG A 119 2.96 -3.21 -12.60
C ARG A 119 1.74 -4.10 -12.61
N ALA A 120 1.73 -5.13 -11.76
CA ALA A 120 0.61 -6.06 -11.64
C ALA A 120 -0.66 -5.38 -11.10
N GLY A 121 -0.54 -4.50 -10.11
CA GLY A 121 -1.69 -3.77 -9.54
C GLY A 121 -2.34 -2.82 -10.55
N VAL A 122 -1.54 -2.12 -11.36
CA VAL A 122 -2.06 -1.27 -12.44
C VAL A 122 -2.67 -2.10 -13.56
N GLU A 123 -2.04 -3.19 -13.98
CA GLU A 123 -2.63 -4.10 -14.98
C GLU A 123 -3.95 -4.71 -14.50
N ASP A 124 -4.06 -5.06 -13.22
CA ASP A 124 -5.31 -5.54 -12.62
C ASP A 124 -6.40 -4.46 -12.66
N ALA A 125 -6.07 -3.23 -12.25
CA ALA A 125 -6.99 -2.11 -12.30
C ALA A 125 -7.47 -1.79 -13.73
N LEU A 126 -6.56 -1.85 -14.71
CA LEU A 126 -6.91 -1.59 -16.10
C LEU A 126 -7.62 -2.79 -16.75
N GLY A 127 -7.20 -4.02 -16.44
CA GLY A 127 -7.58 -5.23 -17.14
C GLY A 127 -8.78 -5.97 -16.56
N GLN A 128 -8.94 -5.94 -15.23
CA GLN A 128 -10.06 -6.57 -14.52
C GLN A 128 -11.09 -5.54 -14.07
N PHE A 129 -10.67 -4.46 -13.41
CA PHE A 129 -11.61 -3.50 -12.85
C PHE A 129 -12.38 -2.72 -13.94
N LEU A 130 -11.70 -2.26 -15.01
CA LEU A 130 -12.37 -1.61 -16.13
C LEU A 130 -13.21 -2.55 -17.02
N THR A 131 -13.27 -3.86 -16.75
CA THR A 131 -14.19 -4.76 -17.50
C THR A 131 -15.67 -4.48 -17.26
N ALA A 132 -15.97 -3.73 -16.20
CA ALA A 132 -17.32 -3.28 -15.90
C ALA A 132 -17.74 -2.03 -16.68
N ALA A 133 -16.81 -1.34 -17.35
CA ALA A 133 -17.12 -0.18 -18.16
C ALA A 133 -17.91 -0.57 -19.43
N CYS A 134 -18.99 0.16 -19.68
CA CYS A 134 -19.86 0.00 -20.83
C CYS A 134 -19.51 0.95 -21.99
N PRO A 135 -20.02 0.70 -23.21
CA PRO A 135 -19.79 1.57 -24.35
C PRO A 135 -20.22 3.03 -24.17
N GLN A 136 -21.24 3.29 -23.35
CA GLN A 136 -21.74 4.62 -23.04
C GLN A 136 -21.01 5.31 -21.88
N ASP A 137 -20.06 4.63 -21.24
CA ASP A 137 -19.41 5.12 -20.02
C ASP A 137 -18.24 6.04 -20.34
N LYS A 138 -17.88 6.85 -19.34
CA LYS A 138 -16.67 7.67 -19.31
C LYS A 138 -15.58 6.95 -18.53
N VAL A 139 -14.35 6.95 -19.05
CA VAL A 139 -13.18 6.39 -18.37
C VAL A 139 -12.14 7.49 -18.16
N VAL A 140 -11.68 7.67 -16.92
CA VAL A 140 -10.60 8.60 -16.57
C VAL A 140 -9.41 7.82 -16.05
N ILE A 141 -8.25 7.97 -16.68
CA ILE A 141 -6.99 7.43 -16.17
C ILE A 141 -6.15 8.61 -15.68
N TYR A 142 -5.72 8.54 -14.43
CA TYR A 142 -4.87 9.54 -13.82
C TYR A 142 -3.60 8.88 -13.30
N PHE A 143 -2.45 9.47 -13.61
CA PHE A 143 -1.16 9.00 -13.13
C PHE A 143 -0.31 10.16 -12.64
N ALA A 144 0.24 10.05 -11.42
CA ALA A 144 1.26 10.94 -10.89
C ALA A 144 2.50 10.12 -10.47
N GLY A 145 3.68 10.47 -10.98
CA GLY A 145 4.90 9.72 -10.70
C GLY A 145 6.05 10.02 -11.65
N HIS A 146 6.99 9.09 -11.78
CA HIS A 146 8.09 9.19 -12.74
C HIS A 146 7.70 8.64 -14.11
N GLY A 147 8.18 9.31 -15.15
CA GLY A 147 8.20 8.80 -16.51
C GLY A 147 9.62 8.79 -17.05
N ALA A 148 10.00 7.71 -17.72
CA ALA A 148 11.33 7.61 -18.32
C ALA A 148 11.28 6.97 -19.72
N PRO A 149 12.12 7.44 -20.65
CA PRO A 149 12.28 6.82 -21.95
C PRO A 149 12.94 5.45 -21.79
N GLU A 150 12.71 4.57 -22.74
CA GLU A 150 13.45 3.32 -22.84
C GLU A 150 14.93 3.62 -23.21
N PRO A 151 15.92 3.02 -22.51
CA PRO A 151 17.33 3.31 -22.76
C PRO A 151 17.82 3.05 -24.18
N ASP A 152 17.38 1.95 -24.79
CA ASP A 152 17.77 1.50 -26.14
C ASP A 152 16.83 2.02 -27.24
N ARG A 153 15.61 2.42 -26.86
CA ARG A 153 14.58 3.01 -27.73
C ARG A 153 14.03 4.30 -27.13
N PRO A 154 14.78 5.41 -27.21
CA PRO A 154 14.37 6.69 -26.65
C PRO A 154 13.03 7.21 -27.20
N GLU A 155 12.58 6.71 -28.36
CA GLU A 155 11.26 6.94 -28.99
C GLU A 155 10.07 6.29 -28.25
N GLU A 156 10.35 5.36 -27.33
CA GLU A 156 9.38 4.73 -26.44
C GLU A 156 9.56 5.26 -25.01
N ALA A 157 8.44 5.44 -24.30
CA ALA A 157 8.45 5.94 -22.94
C ALA A 157 7.55 5.12 -22.04
N PHE A 158 7.94 5.09 -20.77
CA PHE A 158 7.32 4.28 -19.73
C PHE A 158 6.94 5.14 -18.54
N LEU A 159 5.76 4.87 -17.98
CA LEU A 159 5.39 5.28 -16.63
C LEU A 159 6.01 4.28 -15.66
N LEU A 160 6.78 4.76 -14.70
CA LEU A 160 7.46 3.90 -13.73
C LEU A 160 6.51 3.56 -12.59
N MET A 161 6.37 2.28 -12.32
CA MET A 161 5.58 1.70 -11.24
C MET A 161 6.44 1.60 -9.97
N HIS A 162 5.80 1.36 -8.82
CA HIS A 162 6.52 1.18 -7.55
C HIS A 162 7.60 0.08 -7.62
N ASP A 163 7.31 -1.02 -8.31
CA ASP A 163 8.18 -2.18 -8.50
C ASP A 163 8.96 -2.16 -9.83
N THR A 164 9.04 -1.01 -10.51
CA THR A 164 9.84 -0.90 -11.73
C THR A 164 11.31 -1.18 -11.45
N ASN A 165 11.85 -2.11 -12.23
CA ASN A 165 13.26 -2.40 -12.30
C ASN A 165 13.84 -1.76 -13.57
N LEU A 166 14.79 -0.84 -13.41
CA LEU A 166 15.42 -0.14 -14.53
C LEU A 166 16.17 -1.06 -15.49
N ASP A 167 16.59 -2.26 -15.05
CA ASP A 167 17.23 -3.27 -15.90
C ASP A 167 16.23 -4.04 -16.78
N SER A 168 14.93 -3.93 -16.49
CA SER A 168 13.88 -4.69 -17.15
C SER A 168 12.57 -3.89 -17.27
N MET A 169 12.69 -2.62 -17.67
CA MET A 169 11.57 -1.67 -17.74
C MET A 169 10.40 -2.17 -18.58
N VAL A 170 10.66 -2.84 -19.71
CA VAL A 170 9.60 -3.39 -20.58
C VAL A 170 8.64 -4.32 -19.82
N SER A 171 9.16 -5.09 -18.85
CA SER A 171 8.38 -6.05 -18.06
C SER A 171 7.84 -5.49 -16.74
N SER A 172 8.40 -4.39 -16.24
CA SER A 172 8.13 -3.89 -14.87
C SER A 172 7.61 -2.45 -14.81
N ALA A 173 7.57 -1.73 -15.93
CA ALA A 173 7.02 -0.37 -16.08
C ALA A 173 5.91 -0.36 -17.13
N VAL A 174 5.05 0.66 -17.17
CA VAL A 174 3.91 0.73 -18.12
C VAL A 174 4.27 1.54 -19.36
N SER A 175 4.29 0.88 -20.53
CA SER A 175 4.57 1.56 -21.80
C SER A 175 3.45 2.54 -22.16
N MET A 176 3.82 3.79 -22.38
CA MET A 176 2.89 4.85 -22.81
C MET A 176 2.36 4.60 -24.22
N SER A 177 3.06 3.86 -25.09
CA SER A 177 2.58 3.55 -26.45
C SER A 177 1.63 2.36 -26.49
N GLN A 178 1.73 1.45 -25.53
CA GLN A 178 0.90 0.25 -25.44
C GLN A 178 -0.34 0.46 -24.57
N LEU A 179 -0.25 1.29 -23.52
CA LEU A 179 -1.36 1.60 -22.62
C LEU A 179 -2.67 1.95 -23.36
N PRO A 180 -2.67 2.80 -24.39
CA PRO A 180 -3.89 3.17 -25.09
C PRO A 180 -4.40 2.07 -26.01
N LYS A 181 -3.51 1.27 -26.60
CA LYS A 181 -3.90 0.10 -27.39
C LYS A 181 -4.57 -0.94 -26.49
N PHE A 182 -4.02 -1.12 -25.28
CA PHE A 182 -4.61 -1.95 -24.26
C PHE A 182 -5.99 -1.41 -23.84
N LEU A 183 -6.07 -0.11 -23.55
CA LEU A 183 -7.35 0.54 -23.25
C LEU A 183 -8.31 0.46 -24.45
N GLN A 184 -7.84 0.50 -25.69
CA GLN A 184 -8.71 0.40 -26.86
C GLN A 184 -9.26 -1.03 -26.98
N TRP A 185 -8.43 -2.02 -26.73
CA TRP A 185 -8.89 -3.41 -26.65
C TRP A 185 -9.85 -3.64 -25.46
N ARG A 186 -9.64 -2.95 -24.35
CA ARG A 186 -10.38 -3.15 -23.08
C ARG A 186 -11.67 -2.35 -22.98
N THR A 187 -11.59 -1.08 -23.33
CA THR A 187 -12.62 -0.05 -23.21
C THR A 187 -12.86 0.67 -24.55
N GLY A 188 -12.43 0.13 -25.69
CA GLY A 188 -12.58 0.81 -27.00
C GLY A 188 -14.01 0.98 -27.48
N GLN A 189 -14.98 0.41 -26.76
CA GLN A 189 -16.38 0.73 -26.98
C GLN A 189 -16.84 1.94 -26.15
N ALA A 190 -16.09 2.33 -25.10
CA ALA A 190 -16.44 3.44 -24.21
C ALA A 190 -16.49 4.76 -24.97
N ALA A 191 -17.50 5.58 -24.65
CA ALA A 191 -17.82 6.80 -25.35
C ALA A 191 -16.75 7.87 -25.13
N GLU A 192 -16.16 7.88 -23.94
CA GLU A 192 -15.18 8.89 -23.54
C GLU A 192 -14.01 8.25 -22.79
N LEU A 193 -12.80 8.61 -23.18
CA LEU A 193 -11.58 8.25 -22.45
C LEU A 193 -10.69 9.47 -22.28
N LEU A 194 -10.39 9.82 -21.04
CA LEU A 194 -9.49 10.90 -20.69
C LEU A 194 -8.29 10.36 -19.91
N MET A 195 -7.08 10.64 -20.42
CA MET A 195 -5.84 10.38 -19.69
C MET A 195 -5.24 11.69 -19.17
N LEU A 196 -4.90 11.74 -17.88
CA LEU A 196 -4.23 12.85 -17.23
C LEU A 196 -2.93 12.32 -16.62
N ILE A 197 -1.79 12.74 -17.19
CA ILE A 197 -0.49 12.17 -16.84
C ILE A 197 0.40 13.27 -16.25
N ASP A 198 0.52 13.29 -14.92
CA ASP A 198 1.46 14.10 -14.16
C ASP A 198 2.78 13.34 -13.93
N ALA A 199 3.48 13.07 -15.04
CA ALA A 199 4.77 12.38 -15.01
C ALA A 199 5.92 13.35 -15.33
N CYS A 200 6.90 13.42 -14.43
CA CYS A 200 8.16 14.13 -14.67
C CYS A 200 9.05 13.34 -15.63
N HIS A 201 9.82 14.01 -16.49
CA HIS A 201 10.99 13.39 -17.09
C HIS A 201 12.07 13.26 -16.02
N SER A 202 12.40 12.03 -15.64
CA SER A 202 13.40 11.76 -14.62
C SER A 202 14.81 11.92 -15.21
N GLY A 203 15.20 13.14 -15.62
CA GLY A 203 16.54 13.45 -16.15
C GLY A 203 17.69 13.01 -15.22
N ASN A 204 17.37 12.72 -13.95
CA ASN A 204 18.28 12.21 -12.93
C ASN A 204 18.29 10.68 -12.76
N ILE A 205 17.46 9.90 -13.49
CA ILE A 205 17.49 8.44 -13.41
C ILE A 205 18.76 7.92 -14.08
N ARG A 206 19.52 7.12 -13.33
CA ARG A 206 20.77 6.50 -13.78
C ARG A 206 20.50 5.07 -14.25
N PHE A 207 20.53 4.87 -15.56
CA PHE A 207 20.46 3.53 -16.16
C PHE A 207 21.85 2.86 -16.13
N PRO A 208 21.98 1.62 -15.64
CA PRO A 208 23.25 0.90 -15.71
C PRO A 208 23.51 0.33 -17.11
N ASN A 209 24.79 0.07 -17.42
CA ASN A 209 25.24 -0.62 -18.64
C ASN A 209 24.69 -0.04 -19.95
N GLN A 210 24.67 1.28 -20.05
CA GLN A 210 24.38 1.95 -21.31
C GLN A 210 25.28 1.45 -22.44
N ARG A 211 24.67 0.83 -23.45
CA ARG A 211 25.24 0.80 -24.83
C ARG A 211 25.06 2.15 -25.55
N GLY A 212 24.58 3.18 -24.83
CA GLY A 212 24.39 4.56 -25.30
C GLY A 212 24.60 5.56 -24.16
N VAL A 213 25.77 6.22 -24.22
CA VAL A 213 26.30 7.39 -23.50
C VAL A 213 25.72 7.80 -22.14
N SER A 214 26.61 7.82 -21.13
CA SER A 214 26.35 8.28 -19.77
C SER A 214 26.34 9.79 -19.65
N ALA A 215 25.36 10.31 -18.91
CA ALA A 215 25.22 11.73 -18.60
C ALA A 215 26.47 12.33 -17.89
N GLY A 216 27.36 11.50 -17.34
CA GLY A 216 28.64 11.95 -16.80
C GLY A 216 29.78 12.07 -17.83
N THR A 217 29.56 11.63 -19.07
CA THR A 217 30.57 11.58 -20.16
C THR A 217 30.16 12.41 -21.38
N LEU A 218 28.93 12.93 -21.38
CA LEU A 218 28.37 13.75 -22.45
C LEU A 218 28.62 15.23 -22.16
N ASP A 219 29.05 15.98 -23.18
CA ASP A 219 29.01 17.45 -23.10
C ASP A 219 27.55 17.93 -23.05
N ASN A 220 27.33 19.10 -22.44
CA ASN A 220 26.00 19.69 -22.21
C ASN A 220 25.11 19.77 -23.47
N VAL A 221 25.72 19.84 -24.66
CA VAL A 221 25.01 19.91 -25.95
C VAL A 221 24.41 18.55 -26.33
N GLU A 222 25.14 17.46 -26.11
CA GLU A 222 24.70 16.11 -26.49
C GLU A 222 23.68 15.55 -25.50
N LEU A 223 23.83 15.89 -24.21
CA LEU A 223 22.79 15.75 -23.19
C LEU A 223 21.50 16.48 -23.61
N GLY A 224 21.61 17.74 -24.04
CA GLY A 224 20.46 18.51 -24.52
C GLY A 224 19.77 17.90 -25.75
N LEU A 225 20.53 17.26 -26.65
CA LEU A 225 19.98 16.57 -27.83
C LEU A 225 19.32 15.23 -27.48
N LEU A 226 19.89 14.46 -26.55
CA LEU A 226 19.29 13.24 -26.01
C LEU A 226 18.02 13.55 -25.25
N GLU A 227 18.04 14.57 -24.38
CA GLU A 227 16.86 15.08 -23.71
C GLU A 227 15.81 15.52 -24.72
N LYS A 228 16.18 16.24 -25.79
CA LYS A 228 15.30 16.64 -26.90
C LYS A 228 14.79 15.48 -27.79
N THR A 229 15.45 14.33 -27.77
CA THR A 229 15.01 13.13 -28.49
C THR A 229 14.04 12.31 -27.63
N ARG A 230 14.42 12.06 -26.36
CA ARG A 230 13.57 11.47 -25.31
C ARG A 230 12.33 12.29 -24.98
N SER A 231 12.43 13.57 -25.27
CA SER A 231 11.36 14.54 -25.33
C SER A 231 10.30 14.19 -26.39
N THR A 232 10.78 14.10 -27.63
CA THR A 232 9.95 14.04 -28.84
C THR A 232 9.20 12.72 -28.90
N SER A 233 9.69 11.70 -28.21
CA SER A 233 9.13 10.36 -28.12
C SER A 233 7.81 10.27 -27.37
N ILE A 234 7.72 10.85 -26.17
CA ILE A 234 6.48 10.92 -25.38
C ILE A 234 5.43 11.69 -26.17
N GLN A 235 5.83 12.79 -26.81
CA GLN A 235 4.96 13.60 -27.68
C GLN A 235 4.48 12.82 -28.90
N ALA A 236 5.39 12.14 -29.61
CA ALA A 236 5.06 11.33 -30.77
C ALA A 236 4.13 10.17 -30.39
N THR A 237 4.35 9.59 -29.22
CA THR A 237 3.54 8.50 -28.66
C THR A 237 2.13 8.98 -28.33
N LEU A 238 1.99 10.06 -27.55
CA LEU A 238 0.68 10.68 -27.24
C LEU A 238 -0.06 11.11 -28.51
N LYS A 239 0.65 11.69 -29.50
CA LYS A 239 0.07 12.13 -30.78
C LYS A 239 -0.37 10.97 -31.69
N LYS A 240 0.35 9.84 -31.69
CA LYS A 240 -0.04 8.62 -32.40
C LYS A 240 -1.22 7.92 -31.70
N MET A 241 -1.25 8.02 -30.38
CA MET A 241 -2.13 7.28 -29.48
C MET A 241 -3.63 7.59 -29.66
N VAL A 242 -4.03 8.80 -30.06
CA VAL A 242 -5.46 9.20 -30.04
C VAL A 242 -6.04 9.64 -31.39
N LYS A 243 -5.31 9.45 -32.50
CA LYS A 243 -5.77 9.94 -33.81
C LYS A 243 -6.94 9.15 -34.43
N SER A 244 -7.25 7.95 -33.91
CA SER A 244 -8.19 7.03 -34.56
C SER A 244 -9.52 6.84 -33.83
N GLN A 245 -9.73 7.46 -32.66
CA GLN A 245 -10.94 7.28 -31.84
C GLN A 245 -11.54 8.63 -31.43
N ASN A 246 -12.82 8.84 -31.76
CA ASN A 246 -13.57 10.02 -31.31
C ASN A 246 -13.88 9.88 -29.81
N GLY A 247 -13.86 11.01 -29.08
CA GLY A 247 -14.16 11.02 -27.63
C GLY A 247 -12.97 10.64 -26.74
N TRP A 248 -11.81 10.35 -27.33
CA TRP A 248 -10.59 10.09 -26.58
C TRP A 248 -9.68 11.32 -26.55
N GLY A 249 -9.02 11.53 -25.42
CA GLY A 249 -7.98 12.55 -25.28
C GLY A 249 -7.08 12.35 -24.08
N ALA A 250 -5.97 13.06 -24.10
CA ALA A 250 -4.94 13.00 -23.09
C ALA A 250 -4.37 14.40 -22.83
N ILE A 251 -4.08 14.72 -21.57
CA ILE A 251 -3.25 15.86 -21.17
C ILE A 251 -2.07 15.32 -20.35
N SER A 252 -0.86 15.73 -20.73
CA SER A 252 0.38 15.39 -20.03
C SER A 252 1.02 16.65 -19.48
N ALA A 253 1.57 16.56 -18.27
CA ALA A 253 2.09 17.66 -17.49
C ALA A 253 3.33 18.34 -18.08
N ALA A 254 4.19 17.62 -18.80
CA ALA A 254 5.43 18.19 -19.36
C ALA A 254 5.58 17.93 -20.86
N ALA A 255 6.02 18.98 -21.56
CA ALA A 255 6.76 18.85 -22.80
C ALA A 255 8.15 18.39 -22.41
N SER A 256 8.45 17.13 -22.69
CA SER A 256 9.65 16.73 -23.38
C SER A 256 11.02 17.13 -22.74
N ASN A 257 11.37 18.42 -22.68
CA ASN A 257 12.64 18.98 -22.25
C ASN A 257 12.59 19.60 -20.83
N GLN A 258 11.64 19.18 -20.00
CA GLN A 258 11.24 19.91 -18.79
C GLN A 258 10.95 19.00 -17.60
N THR A 259 11.46 19.37 -16.43
CA THR A 259 11.15 18.76 -15.14
C THR A 259 9.78 19.24 -14.68
N ALA A 260 8.82 18.33 -14.43
CA ALA A 260 7.60 18.73 -13.75
C ALA A 260 7.94 19.09 -12.30
N GLY A 261 7.58 20.30 -11.90
CA GLY A 261 7.94 20.83 -10.59
C GLY A 261 6.98 20.36 -9.50
N GLU A 262 7.52 20.01 -8.33
CA GLU A 262 6.72 20.00 -7.11
C GLU A 262 6.43 21.45 -6.70
N SER A 263 5.20 21.69 -6.25
CA SER A 263 4.67 23.02 -5.93
C SER A 263 5.52 23.75 -4.90
N GLY A 264 6.05 23.07 -3.87
CA GLY A 264 6.93 23.69 -2.88
C GLY A 264 6.34 24.96 -2.24
N GLY A 265 5.01 25.10 -2.18
CA GLY A 265 4.30 26.29 -1.69
C GLY A 265 4.00 27.38 -2.75
N ILE A 266 4.38 27.18 -4.02
CA ILE A 266 4.06 28.08 -5.14
C ILE A 266 2.56 28.08 -5.44
N CYS A 267 1.93 26.92 -5.36
CA CYS A 267 0.50 26.79 -5.61
C CYS A 267 -0.29 26.72 -4.29
N LYS A 268 -1.45 27.40 -4.25
CA LYS A 268 -2.33 27.42 -3.09
C LYS A 268 -3.73 26.96 -3.46
N LEU A 269 -4.14 25.81 -2.95
CA LEU A 269 -5.49 25.31 -3.12
C LEU A 269 -6.33 25.67 -1.89
N ALA A 270 -7.51 26.27 -2.11
CA ALA A 270 -8.41 26.73 -1.05
C ALA A 270 -7.73 27.63 0.03
N GLY A 271 -6.67 28.36 -0.33
CA GLY A 271 -5.92 29.24 0.57
C GLY A 271 -4.84 28.56 1.41
N LYS A 272 -4.59 27.26 1.20
CA LYS A 272 -3.50 26.49 1.83
C LYS A 272 -2.44 26.13 0.81
N ASP A 273 -1.20 26.04 1.26
CA ASP A 273 -0.09 25.61 0.40
C ASP A 273 -0.34 24.17 -0.07
N TYR A 274 -0.28 23.98 -1.39
CA TYR A 274 -0.45 22.69 -2.01
C TYR A 274 0.90 21.97 -2.07
N ASN A 275 0.97 20.77 -1.51
CA ASN A 275 2.18 19.95 -1.47
C ASN A 275 2.07 18.78 -2.46
N GLY A 276 2.15 19.10 -3.75
CA GLY A 276 1.98 18.18 -4.87
C GLY A 276 2.57 18.73 -6.16
N GLY A 277 2.35 18.08 -7.29
CA GLY A 277 2.76 18.52 -8.62
C GLY A 277 2.04 19.81 -9.05
N LEU A 278 2.75 20.68 -9.76
CA LEU A 278 2.18 21.93 -10.27
C LEU A 278 1.08 21.71 -11.30
N PHE A 279 1.19 20.66 -12.11
CA PHE A 279 0.14 20.29 -13.08
C PHE A 279 -1.14 19.91 -12.35
N THR A 280 -1.05 19.03 -11.35
CA THR A 280 -2.22 18.64 -10.57
C THR A 280 -2.80 19.81 -9.79
N CYS A 281 -1.97 20.71 -9.28
CA CYS A 281 -2.50 21.92 -8.65
C CYS A 281 -3.30 22.80 -9.62
N ALA A 282 -2.74 23.08 -10.81
CA ALA A 282 -3.44 23.84 -11.84
C ALA A 282 -4.71 23.13 -12.36
N LEU A 283 -4.67 21.79 -12.42
CA LEU A 283 -5.81 20.96 -12.77
C LEU A 283 -6.92 21.11 -11.73
N LEU A 284 -6.60 21.00 -10.44
CA LEU A 284 -7.57 21.16 -9.36
C LEU A 284 -8.15 22.58 -9.30
N GLU A 285 -7.32 23.62 -9.53
CA GLU A 285 -7.79 25.01 -9.63
C GLU A 285 -8.78 25.21 -10.81
N SER A 286 -8.67 24.42 -11.88
CA SER A 286 -9.58 24.50 -13.04
C SER A 286 -11.02 24.20 -12.63
N PHE A 287 -11.21 23.31 -11.65
CA PHE A 287 -12.53 22.87 -11.20
C PHE A 287 -13.28 23.93 -10.35
N ASP A 288 -12.59 24.96 -9.86
CA ASP A 288 -13.19 26.08 -9.12
C ASP A 288 -13.96 27.07 -10.04
N GLY A 289 -14.30 26.67 -11.27
CA GLY A 289 -15.06 27.46 -12.26
C GLY A 289 -14.24 28.51 -13.01
N LYS A 290 -12.97 28.73 -12.65
CA LYS A 290 -12.08 29.68 -13.36
C LYS A 290 -11.69 29.24 -14.76
N ALA A 291 -11.83 27.94 -15.06
CA ALA A 291 -11.55 27.39 -16.38
C ALA A 291 -12.78 27.41 -17.31
N ASP A 292 -13.98 27.64 -16.78
CA ASP A 292 -15.26 27.66 -17.50
C ASP A 292 -15.42 28.97 -18.28
N GLN A 293 -14.90 29.00 -19.51
CA GLN A 293 -14.86 30.22 -20.31
C GLN A 293 -16.22 30.52 -20.95
N ASN A 294 -16.95 29.47 -21.32
CA ASN A 294 -18.26 29.59 -21.95
C ASN A 294 -19.42 29.68 -20.95
N GLN A 295 -19.14 29.52 -19.64
CA GLN A 295 -20.07 29.59 -18.52
C GLN A 295 -21.20 28.55 -18.58
N ASP A 296 -20.95 27.40 -19.21
CA ASP A 296 -21.94 26.32 -19.35
C ASP A 296 -21.99 25.37 -18.15
N GLN A 297 -21.23 25.68 -17.09
CA GLN A 297 -21.11 24.93 -15.84
C GLN A 297 -20.41 23.57 -15.99
N ALA A 298 -19.68 23.39 -17.08
CA ALA A 298 -18.85 22.23 -17.32
C ALA A 298 -17.48 22.65 -17.89
N LEU A 299 -16.51 21.77 -17.74
CA LEU A 299 -15.21 21.90 -18.37
C LEU A 299 -15.13 20.97 -19.57
N SER A 300 -14.82 21.56 -20.71
CA SER A 300 -14.33 20.85 -21.88
C SER A 300 -12.83 20.52 -21.77
N LEU A 301 -12.34 19.65 -22.66
CA LEU A 301 -10.90 19.39 -22.76
C LEU A 301 -10.11 20.66 -23.09
N ASP A 302 -10.67 21.53 -23.92
CA ASP A 302 -10.03 22.77 -24.38
C ASP A 302 -9.92 23.79 -23.26
N GLU A 303 -10.98 23.96 -22.48
CA GLU A 303 -10.99 24.82 -21.29
C GLU A 303 -10.01 24.34 -20.22
N LEU A 304 -10.05 23.03 -19.94
CA LEU A 304 -9.14 22.39 -19.00
C LEU A 304 -7.67 22.61 -19.43
N PHE A 305 -7.35 22.30 -20.69
CA PHE A 305 -6.01 22.45 -21.22
C PHE A 305 -5.56 23.92 -21.22
N THR A 306 -6.43 24.84 -21.64
CA THR A 306 -6.12 26.27 -21.72
C THR A 306 -5.83 26.85 -20.33
N HIS A 307 -6.65 26.50 -19.34
CA HIS A 307 -6.46 26.93 -17.97
C HIS A 307 -5.17 26.37 -17.36
N VAL A 308 -4.98 25.05 -17.46
CA VAL A 308 -3.77 24.38 -16.94
C VAL A 308 -2.51 24.96 -17.58
N SER A 309 -2.50 25.16 -18.91
CA SER A 309 -1.38 25.76 -19.63
C SER A 309 -1.07 27.17 -19.15
N GLY A 310 -2.08 28.05 -19.09
CA GLY A 310 -1.90 29.42 -18.64
C GLY A 310 -1.41 29.49 -17.20
N ARG A 311 -1.92 28.61 -16.34
CA ARG A 311 -1.55 28.57 -14.93
C ARG A 311 -0.12 28.05 -14.72
N LEU A 312 0.28 26.99 -15.42
CA LEU A 312 1.67 26.50 -15.37
C LEU A 312 2.66 27.56 -15.82
N VAL A 313 2.35 28.28 -16.91
CA VAL A 313 3.15 29.43 -17.38
C VAL A 313 3.23 30.52 -16.32
N SER A 314 2.14 30.80 -15.59
CA SER A 314 2.17 31.80 -14.52
C SER A 314 3.00 31.38 -13.30
N MET A 315 3.12 30.07 -13.01
CA MET A 315 3.81 29.55 -11.83
C MET A 315 5.31 29.33 -12.06
N GLN A 316 5.71 28.87 -13.25
CA GLN A 316 7.10 28.52 -13.56
C GLN A 316 7.61 29.05 -14.91
N GLY A 317 6.86 29.92 -15.58
CA GLY A 317 7.19 30.36 -16.93
C GLY A 317 7.11 29.20 -17.93
N LEU A 318 7.95 29.23 -18.96
CA LEU A 318 8.01 28.17 -19.96
C LEU A 318 8.79 26.94 -19.50
N LYS A 319 8.99 26.72 -18.20
CA LYS A 319 9.70 25.53 -17.67
C LYS A 319 8.84 24.28 -17.65
N GLN A 320 7.52 24.39 -17.74
CA GLN A 320 6.60 23.26 -17.84
C GLN A 320 5.48 23.63 -18.83
N ILE A 321 5.46 22.98 -20.00
CA ILE A 321 4.49 23.23 -21.07
C ILE A 321 3.66 21.96 -21.23
N PRO A 322 2.40 21.94 -20.78
CA PRO A 322 1.57 20.75 -20.89
C PRO A 322 1.30 20.41 -22.36
N GLN A 323 1.07 19.14 -22.63
CA GLN A 323 0.78 18.63 -23.97
C GLN A 323 -0.61 18.02 -24.01
N ARG A 324 -1.32 18.21 -25.12
CA ARG A 324 -2.60 17.55 -25.37
C ARG A 324 -2.56 16.67 -26.61
N SER A 325 -3.32 15.59 -26.58
CA SER A 325 -3.66 14.81 -27.76
C SER A 325 -5.10 14.32 -27.67
N GLY A 326 -5.69 13.93 -28.79
CA GLY A 326 -7.09 13.54 -28.81
C GLY A 326 -7.86 13.97 -30.03
N ASN A 327 -8.97 13.28 -30.27
CA ASN A 327 -10.10 13.79 -31.05
C ASN A 327 -11.35 13.91 -30.17
N MET A 328 -11.15 14.32 -28.92
CA MET A 328 -12.23 14.73 -28.04
C MET A 328 -12.65 16.14 -28.45
N SER A 329 -13.89 16.29 -28.91
CA SER A 329 -14.39 17.60 -29.33
C SER A 329 -14.35 18.56 -28.14
N GLY A 330 -13.85 19.79 -28.33
CA GLY A 330 -13.85 20.85 -27.32
C GLY A 330 -15.22 21.26 -26.79
N LYS A 331 -16.31 20.61 -27.22
CA LYS A 331 -17.69 20.82 -26.74
C LYS A 331 -18.18 19.74 -25.78
N GLN A 332 -17.38 18.70 -25.53
CA GLN A 332 -17.78 17.57 -24.67
C GLN A 332 -17.58 17.92 -23.19
N ARG A 333 -18.61 17.69 -22.38
CA ARG A 333 -18.62 18.03 -20.94
C ARG A 333 -17.90 16.96 -20.12
N LEU A 334 -16.64 17.21 -19.79
CA LEU A 334 -15.81 16.23 -19.07
C LEU A 334 -16.05 16.25 -17.58
N PHE A 335 -16.05 17.44 -16.99
CA PHE A 335 -16.20 17.62 -15.56
C PHE A 335 -17.16 18.77 -15.27
N PRO A 336 -17.99 18.69 -14.23
CA PRO A 336 -18.76 19.84 -13.77
C PRO A 336 -17.83 20.88 -13.14
N THR A 337 -18.22 22.15 -13.21
CA THR A 337 -17.54 23.23 -12.49
C THR A 337 -18.18 23.43 -11.12
N ILE A 338 -17.35 23.69 -10.11
CA ILE A 338 -17.82 23.86 -8.74
C ILE A 338 -17.89 25.35 -8.41
N LYS A 339 -19.01 25.80 -7.85
CA LYS A 339 -19.17 27.18 -7.35
C LYS A 339 -18.62 27.39 -5.94
N GLN A 340 -18.40 26.31 -5.20
CA GLN A 340 -17.90 26.30 -3.83
C GLN A 340 -16.49 25.71 -3.79
N LYS A 341 -15.68 26.15 -2.83
CA LYS A 341 -14.32 25.62 -2.65
C LYS A 341 -14.37 24.15 -2.27
N LEU A 342 -13.68 23.32 -3.03
CA LEU A 342 -13.56 21.89 -2.75
C LEU A 342 -12.78 21.65 -1.44
N ALA A 343 -13.42 20.99 -0.47
CA ALA A 343 -12.79 20.61 0.79
C ALA A 343 -12.03 19.28 0.64
N LEU A 344 -10.74 19.36 0.31
CA LEU A 344 -9.90 18.17 0.16
C LEU A 344 -9.34 17.66 1.50
N PRO A 345 -9.44 16.35 1.79
CA PRO A 345 -8.84 15.76 2.99
C PRO A 345 -7.32 15.75 2.92
N GLN A 346 -6.69 15.78 4.08
CA GLN A 346 -5.26 15.52 4.20
C GLN A 346 -4.94 14.05 3.94
N VAL A 347 -3.80 13.80 3.30
CA VAL A 347 -3.28 12.44 3.08
C VAL A 347 -2.86 11.84 4.43
N PRO A 348 -3.28 10.60 4.76
CA PRO A 348 -2.77 9.90 5.93
C PRO A 348 -1.25 9.73 5.88
N LEU A 349 -0.57 9.98 7.02
CA LEU A 349 0.91 9.95 7.11
C LEU A 349 1.54 8.64 6.61
N ARG A 350 0.85 7.50 6.75
CA ARG A 350 1.32 6.20 6.27
C ARG A 350 1.61 6.14 4.76
N TYR A 351 0.99 7.01 3.96
CA TYR A 351 1.24 7.07 2.51
C TYR A 351 2.32 8.11 2.15
N LEU A 352 2.68 8.98 3.10
CA LEU A 352 3.68 10.04 2.93
C LEU A 352 5.04 9.69 3.53
N GLN A 353 5.12 8.61 4.30
CA GLN A 353 6.36 8.09 4.89
C GLN A 353 6.62 6.73 4.27
N GLU A 354 7.87 6.44 3.90
CA GLU A 354 8.28 5.10 3.48
C GLU A 354 8.24 4.20 4.72
N THR A 355 7.06 3.65 5.01
CA THR A 355 6.94 2.63 6.03
C THR A 355 7.31 1.33 5.36
N HIS A 356 8.50 0.77 5.63
CA HIS A 356 8.68 -0.67 5.48
C HIS A 356 7.72 -1.31 6.48
N PRO A 357 6.58 -1.88 6.06
CA PRO A 357 5.71 -2.56 6.99
C PRO A 357 6.49 -3.83 7.35
N GLN A 358 7.16 -3.82 8.50
CA GLN A 358 7.42 -5.10 9.14
C GLN A 358 6.02 -5.68 9.36
N PRO A 359 5.68 -6.82 8.72
CA PRO A 359 4.31 -7.32 8.79
C PRO A 359 3.93 -7.48 10.26
N TYR A 360 2.67 -7.21 10.60
CA TYR A 360 2.18 -7.49 11.94
C TYR A 360 2.38 -8.99 12.22
N ARG A 361 3.27 -9.34 13.17
CA ARG A 361 3.68 -10.71 13.50
C ARG A 361 3.07 -11.12 14.85
N PRO A 362 1.77 -11.41 14.93
CA PRO A 362 1.11 -11.75 16.20
C PRO A 362 1.70 -13.01 16.85
N TRP A 363 2.32 -13.89 16.06
CA TRP A 363 3.01 -15.09 16.57
C TRP A 363 4.27 -14.74 17.39
N LEU A 364 4.97 -13.63 17.11
CA LEU A 364 6.09 -13.15 17.94
C LEU A 364 5.61 -12.80 19.34
N TYR A 365 4.56 -11.99 19.44
CA TYR A 365 3.98 -11.59 20.73
C TYR A 365 3.35 -12.78 21.47
N GLY A 366 2.70 -13.71 20.75
CA GLY A 366 2.21 -14.96 21.32
C GLY A 366 3.32 -15.86 21.88
N SER A 367 4.46 -15.96 21.17
CA SER A 367 5.60 -16.76 21.62
C SER A 367 6.34 -16.16 22.83
N LEU A 368 6.46 -14.82 22.88
CA LEU A 368 7.09 -14.10 23.99
C LEU A 368 6.26 -14.19 25.27
N THR A 369 4.94 -14.05 25.14
CA THR A 369 4.01 -14.18 26.28
C THR A 369 4.02 -15.61 26.84
N LEU A 370 3.97 -16.64 25.99
CA LEU A 370 4.01 -18.04 26.43
C LEU A 370 5.33 -18.39 27.12
N SER A 371 6.47 -17.93 26.58
CA SER A 371 7.80 -18.13 27.19
C SER A 371 7.91 -17.42 28.55
N GLY A 372 7.37 -16.20 28.66
CA GLY A 372 7.33 -15.45 29.91
C GLY A 372 6.48 -16.12 30.99
N VAL A 373 5.32 -16.68 30.63
CA VAL A 373 4.46 -17.42 31.56
C VAL A 373 5.17 -18.70 32.04
N ALA A 374 5.79 -19.46 31.12
CA ALA A 374 6.53 -20.68 31.47
C ALA A 374 7.71 -20.41 32.43
N LEU A 375 8.43 -19.30 32.21
CA LEU A 375 9.49 -18.86 33.12
C LEU A 375 8.95 -18.49 34.51
N ALA A 376 7.86 -17.71 34.57
CA ALA A 376 7.24 -17.34 35.84
C ALA A 376 6.75 -18.56 36.63
N SER A 377 6.12 -19.53 35.95
CA SER A 377 5.71 -20.79 36.57
C SER A 377 6.90 -21.62 37.05
N SER A 378 8.01 -21.66 36.32
CA SER A 378 9.24 -22.36 36.75
C SER A 378 9.86 -21.75 38.01
N ILE A 379 9.89 -20.42 38.10
CA ILE A 379 10.37 -19.70 39.29
C ILE A 379 9.47 -20.01 40.50
N ALA A 380 8.15 -19.99 40.31
CA ALA A 380 7.20 -20.31 41.37
C ALA A 380 7.36 -21.75 41.88
N MET A 381 7.53 -22.72 40.98
CA MET A 381 7.76 -24.12 41.38
C MET A 381 9.08 -24.33 42.10
N ASN A 382 10.14 -23.61 41.72
CA ASN A 382 11.40 -23.65 42.45
C ASN A 382 11.27 -23.08 43.87
N PHE A 383 10.43 -22.07 44.07
CA PHE A 383 10.13 -21.57 45.41
C PHE A 383 9.40 -22.61 46.25
N ILE A 384 8.39 -23.30 45.67
CA ILE A 384 7.66 -24.39 46.33
C ILE A 384 8.59 -25.54 46.70
N ALA A 385 9.44 -25.99 45.76
CA ALA A 385 10.41 -27.06 46.02
C ALA A 385 11.45 -26.68 47.10
N ASN A 386 11.89 -25.41 47.12
CA ASN A 386 12.76 -24.91 48.20
C ASN A 386 12.04 -24.84 49.54
N GLN A 387 10.74 -24.56 49.55
CA GLN A 387 9.95 -24.57 50.77
C GLN A 387 9.75 -25.98 51.31
N SER A 388 9.40 -26.96 50.46
CA SER A 388 9.30 -28.36 50.90
C SER A 388 10.66 -28.93 51.35
N ALA A 389 11.77 -28.50 50.76
CA ALA A 389 13.12 -28.81 51.26
C ALA A 389 13.34 -28.25 52.68
N ARG A 390 12.89 -27.02 52.96
CA ARG A 390 12.97 -26.43 54.31
C ARG A 390 12.09 -27.18 55.29
N ASP A 391 10.89 -27.60 54.89
CA ASP A 391 9.98 -28.36 55.75
C ASP A 391 10.59 -29.72 56.12
N VAL A 392 11.22 -30.42 55.17
CA VAL A 392 11.98 -31.65 55.45
C VAL A 392 13.14 -31.36 56.42
N ASN A 393 13.93 -30.32 56.17
CA ASN A 393 15.07 -29.95 57.03
C ASN A 393 14.62 -29.57 58.45
N GLN A 394 13.55 -28.79 58.59
CA GLN A 394 12.96 -28.43 59.88
C GLN A 394 12.37 -29.64 60.59
N TYR A 395 11.72 -30.55 59.87
CA TYR A 395 11.25 -31.81 60.43
C TYR A 395 12.41 -32.65 60.96
N THR A 396 13.52 -32.77 60.21
CA THR A 396 14.72 -33.47 60.69
C THR A 396 15.42 -32.77 61.85
N ALA A 397 15.41 -31.43 61.89
CA ALA A 397 16.02 -30.65 62.96
C ALA A 397 15.17 -30.65 64.26
N SER A 398 13.84 -30.66 64.15
CA SER A 398 12.91 -30.82 65.27
C SER A 398 12.76 -32.28 65.74
N ALA A 399 13.04 -33.25 64.85
CA ALA A 399 13.13 -34.67 65.18
C ALA A 399 14.39 -35.04 66.00
N ALA A 400 15.28 -34.09 66.29
CA ALA A 400 16.28 -34.24 67.36
C ALA A 400 15.64 -34.36 68.77
N THR A 401 14.31 -34.20 68.87
CA THR A 401 13.52 -34.43 70.09
C THR A 401 12.41 -35.49 69.88
N GLU A 402 12.79 -36.76 69.97
CA GLU A 402 12.07 -38.00 70.38
C GLU A 402 10.62 -38.37 69.96
N LEU A 403 9.79 -37.53 69.33
CA LEU A 403 8.34 -37.81 69.19
C LEU A 403 7.76 -37.95 67.78
N ALA A 404 8.57 -37.87 66.72
CA ALA A 404 8.07 -37.87 65.34
C ALA A 404 8.40 -39.20 64.61
N GLY A 405 7.38 -40.00 64.31
CA GLY A 405 7.54 -41.33 63.73
C GLY A 405 7.95 -41.37 62.23
N PRO A 406 8.47 -42.51 61.73
CA PRO A 406 8.99 -42.67 60.36
C PRO A 406 8.01 -42.28 59.25
N GLN A 407 6.71 -42.40 59.51
CA GLN A 407 5.65 -42.09 58.54
C GLN A 407 5.57 -40.60 58.20
N GLY A 408 5.83 -39.70 59.16
CA GLY A 408 5.78 -38.26 58.91
C GLY A 408 6.91 -37.80 57.99
N TYR A 409 8.14 -38.26 58.27
CA TYR A 409 9.31 -38.03 57.41
C TYR A 409 9.09 -38.56 55.99
N MET A 410 8.64 -39.81 55.85
CA MET A 410 8.39 -40.41 54.53
C MET A 410 7.38 -39.59 53.72
N SER A 411 6.31 -39.08 54.34
CA SER A 411 5.30 -38.26 53.65
C SER A 411 5.80 -36.87 53.22
N LEU A 412 6.72 -36.26 53.97
CA LEU A 412 7.32 -34.97 53.63
C LEU A 412 8.40 -35.14 52.56
N ASN A 413 9.21 -36.18 52.69
CA ASN A 413 10.24 -36.52 51.71
C ASN A 413 9.62 -36.91 50.36
N GLN A 414 8.51 -37.64 50.37
CA GLN A 414 7.77 -37.94 49.14
C GLN A 414 7.25 -36.66 48.47
N ARG A 415 6.67 -35.73 49.22
CA ARG A 415 6.22 -34.43 48.71
C ARG A 415 7.37 -33.59 48.15
N TYR A 416 8.51 -33.57 48.84
CA TYR A 416 9.71 -32.89 48.36
C TYR A 416 10.20 -33.48 47.02
N GLU A 417 10.27 -34.80 46.89
CA GLU A 417 10.67 -35.45 45.63
C GLU A 417 9.65 -35.20 44.50
N GLU A 418 8.35 -35.18 44.81
CA GLU A 418 7.30 -34.80 43.85
C GLU A 418 7.46 -33.34 43.37
N ASP A 419 7.59 -32.38 44.29
CA ASP A 419 7.79 -30.96 43.99
C ASP A 419 9.08 -30.71 43.19
N ARG A 420 10.18 -31.36 43.58
CA ARG A 420 11.47 -31.29 42.91
C ARG A 420 11.39 -31.84 41.49
N SER A 421 10.73 -32.99 41.31
CA SER A 421 10.54 -33.59 39.99
C SER A 421 9.72 -32.69 39.07
N MET A 422 8.66 -32.07 39.61
CA MET A 422 7.79 -31.16 38.88
C MET A 422 8.51 -29.87 38.49
N ALA A 423 9.30 -29.29 39.42
CA ALA A 423 10.14 -28.14 39.12
C ALA A 423 11.14 -28.46 38.00
N MET A 424 11.79 -29.62 38.04
CA MET A 424 12.76 -30.02 37.02
C MET A 424 12.12 -30.23 35.64
N GLN A 425 10.94 -30.86 35.57
CA GLN A 425 10.20 -31.01 34.31
C GLN A 425 9.78 -29.65 33.74
N LEU A 426 9.35 -28.72 34.60
CA LEU A 426 8.93 -27.39 34.18
C LEU A 426 10.12 -26.55 33.67
N TYR A 427 11.29 -26.67 34.29
CA TYR A 427 12.53 -26.07 33.80
C TYR A 427 12.92 -26.59 32.41
N ILE A 428 12.90 -27.92 32.22
CA ILE A 428 13.23 -28.53 30.93
C ILE A 428 12.25 -28.05 29.84
N SER A 429 10.96 -28.04 30.14
CA SER A 429 9.94 -27.59 29.19
C SER A 429 10.08 -26.10 28.82
N THR A 430 10.39 -25.25 29.80
CA THR A 430 10.62 -23.82 29.59
C THR A 430 11.88 -23.57 28.78
N ALA A 431 12.95 -24.33 29.02
CA ALA A 431 14.19 -24.25 28.25
C ALA A 431 13.97 -24.63 26.78
N ILE A 432 13.23 -25.72 26.52
CA ILE A 432 12.88 -26.15 25.16
C ILE A 432 12.03 -25.09 24.46
N LEU A 433 11.00 -24.57 25.14
CA LEU A 433 10.14 -23.54 24.58
C LEU A 433 10.93 -22.27 24.24
N SER A 434 11.80 -21.83 25.16
CA SER A 434 12.64 -20.64 24.96
C SER A 434 13.63 -20.82 23.81
N ALA A 435 14.19 -22.02 23.64
CA ALA A 435 15.07 -22.34 22.51
C ALA A 435 14.33 -22.29 21.17
N ILE A 436 13.11 -22.83 21.12
CA ILE A 436 12.27 -22.79 19.92
C ILE A 436 11.89 -21.35 19.58
N THR A 437 11.42 -20.56 20.56
CA THR A 437 11.00 -19.17 20.32
C THR A 437 12.17 -18.28 19.93
N SER A 438 13.33 -18.44 20.57
CA SER A 438 14.57 -17.76 20.16
C SER A 438 14.99 -18.17 18.75
N GLY A 439 14.91 -19.46 18.40
CA GLY A 439 15.26 -19.96 17.06
C GLY A 439 14.36 -19.37 15.97
N ILE A 440 13.04 -19.35 16.18
CA ILE A 440 12.10 -18.73 15.25
C ILE A 440 12.37 -17.22 15.13
N PHE A 441 12.59 -16.54 16.26
CA PHE A 441 12.93 -15.11 16.28
C PHE A 441 14.23 -14.81 15.51
N THR A 442 15.27 -15.62 15.69
CA THR A 442 16.53 -15.47 14.97
C THR A 442 16.37 -15.79 13.48
N MET A 443 15.62 -16.84 13.12
CA MET A 443 15.34 -17.14 11.71
C MET A 443 14.57 -16.00 11.02
N ASP A 444 13.65 -15.37 11.73
CA ASP A 444 12.83 -14.26 11.26
C ASP A 444 13.57 -12.92 11.22
N LEU A 445 14.51 -12.68 12.13
CA LEU A 445 15.46 -11.56 12.06
C LEU A 445 16.44 -11.70 10.88
N LEU A 446 16.85 -12.94 10.57
CA LEU A 446 17.80 -13.23 9.50
C LEU A 446 17.14 -13.42 8.13
N HIS A 447 15.84 -13.73 8.08
CA HIS A 447 15.08 -13.73 6.83
C HIS A 447 14.85 -12.30 6.36
N LYS A 448 15.30 -11.99 5.14
CA LYS A 448 14.87 -10.77 4.45
C LYS A 448 13.35 -10.86 4.24
N PRO A 449 12.58 -9.77 4.45
CA PRO A 449 11.15 -9.80 4.25
C PRO A 449 10.86 -10.19 2.79
N GLU A 450 10.14 -11.30 2.58
CA GLU A 450 9.48 -11.57 1.31
C GLU A 450 8.49 -10.40 1.06
N GLY A 451 8.43 -9.89 -0.17
CA GLY A 451 7.54 -8.77 -0.50
C GLY A 451 6.09 -9.11 -0.16
N GLU A 452 5.31 -8.13 0.32
CA GLU A 452 3.90 -8.32 0.75
C GLU A 452 3.06 -9.11 -0.26
N ALA A 453 3.37 -9.02 -1.55
CA ALA A 453 2.69 -9.73 -2.63
C ALA A 453 2.82 -11.28 -2.57
N GLU A 454 3.78 -11.83 -1.82
CA GLU A 454 4.03 -13.28 -1.73
C GLU A 454 3.31 -13.92 -0.53
N VAL A 455 3.15 -13.15 0.56
CA VAL A 455 2.45 -13.56 1.78
C VAL A 455 0.95 -13.76 1.56
N TYR A 456 0.31 -12.93 0.71
CA TYR A 456 -1.12 -13.05 0.41
C TYR A 456 -1.45 -13.97 -0.78
N ARG A 457 -0.42 -14.48 -1.49
CA ARG A 457 -0.59 -15.46 -2.58
C ARG A 457 -0.51 -16.92 -2.12
N ARG A 458 0.04 -17.18 -0.94
CA ARG A 458 0.01 -18.52 -0.35
C ARG A 458 -1.36 -18.75 0.28
N ALA A 459 -2.06 -19.82 -0.13
CA ALA A 459 -3.24 -20.27 0.58
C ALA A 459 -2.89 -20.45 2.07
N PRO A 460 -3.76 -20.05 3.02
CA PRO A 460 -3.48 -20.26 4.43
C PRO A 460 -3.17 -21.74 4.63
N ALA A 461 -1.99 -22.05 5.16
CA ALA A 461 -1.64 -23.39 5.56
C ALA A 461 -2.49 -23.77 6.78
N ILE A 462 -3.77 -24.02 6.54
CA ILE A 462 -4.62 -24.74 7.47
C ILE A 462 -4.05 -26.15 7.48
N ILE A 463 -3.55 -26.53 8.65
CA ILE A 463 -3.20 -27.90 9.00
C ILE A 463 -4.31 -28.81 8.50
N LEU A 464 -3.98 -29.64 7.52
CA LEU A 464 -4.84 -30.73 7.06
C LEU A 464 -5.07 -31.67 8.24
N GLU A 465 -6.18 -31.49 8.95
CA GLU A 465 -6.79 -32.62 9.65
C GLU A 465 -7.17 -33.64 8.57
N ARG A 466 -6.32 -34.66 8.46
CA ARG A 466 -6.62 -35.91 7.78
C ARG A 466 -7.99 -36.40 8.24
N ARG A 467 -9.00 -36.35 7.37
CA ARG A 467 -10.00 -37.41 7.36
C ARG A 467 -9.30 -38.66 6.83
N ILE A 468 -8.98 -39.59 7.74
CA ILE A 468 -8.82 -40.99 7.37
C ILE A 468 -10.23 -41.61 7.46
N PRO A 469 -10.60 -42.51 6.52
CA PRO A 469 -11.94 -43.08 6.36
C PRO A 469 -12.54 -43.69 7.62
#